data_AF-S9RTG5-F1
#
_entry.id   AF-S9RTG5-F1
#
_cell.length_a   1.000
_cell.length_b   1.000
_cell.length_c   1.000
_cell.angle_alpha   90.00
_cell.angle_beta   90.00
_cell.angle_gamma   90.00
#
_symmetry.space_group_name_H-M   'P 1'
#
loop_
_entity.id
_entity.type
_entity.pdbx_description
1 polymer ?
#
loop_
_entity_poly.entity_id
_entity_poly.type
_entity_poly.pdbx_seq_one_letter_code
_entity_poly.pdbx_strand_id
1 'polypeptide(L)'
;MKRLALIAILAALALPAAANQTPMREHLKQELPIWGFGDVDVDSLTRAQVVHINHLLHSNKSPSQIRGNIGAVLGNSMINTLFGRR
;
A
#
# COMPACT_ATOMS: atom_id res chain seq x y z
N MET A 1 -43.73 23.87 -26.51
CA MET A 1 -43.21 24.70 -25.40
C MET A 1 -42.59 23.78 -24.35
N LYS A 2 -41.28 23.96 -24.18
CA LYS A 2 -40.34 23.46 -23.16
C LYS A 2 -40.96 22.73 -21.96
N ARG A 3 -40.62 21.44 -21.77
CA ARG A 3 -40.51 20.85 -20.43
C ARG A 3 -39.07 20.37 -20.26
N LEU A 4 -38.42 21.06 -19.34
CA LEU A 4 -36.99 21.18 -19.17
C LEU A 4 -36.37 19.85 -18.75
N ALA A 5 -35.28 19.48 -19.42
CA ALA A 5 -34.41 18.39 -19.03
C ALA A 5 -33.76 18.71 -17.68
N LEU A 6 -34.16 17.99 -16.63
CA LEU A 6 -33.54 18.04 -15.32
C LEU A 6 -32.52 16.89 -15.22
N ILE A 7 -31.46 16.96 -16.01
CA ILE A 7 -30.31 16.06 -15.89
C ILE A 7 -29.13 16.94 -15.49
N ALA A 8 -29.14 17.37 -14.24
CA ALA A 8 -28.08 18.19 -13.69
C ALA A 8 -27.46 17.48 -12.49
N ILE A 9 -26.28 16.91 -12.77
CA ILE A 9 -25.13 16.86 -11.87
C ILE A 9 -25.26 15.86 -10.71
N LEU A 10 -25.02 14.58 -11.02
CA LEU A 10 -24.61 13.57 -10.05
C LEU A 10 -23.25 12.93 -10.42
N ALA A 11 -22.33 13.74 -10.96
CA ALA A 11 -20.99 13.28 -11.37
C ALA A 11 -19.86 13.73 -10.43
N ALA A 12 -20.19 14.16 -9.20
CA ALA A 12 -19.22 14.79 -8.29
C ALA A 12 -18.71 13.90 -7.14
N LEU A 13 -18.96 12.57 -7.15
CA LEU A 13 -18.51 11.68 -6.06
C LEU A 13 -17.56 10.54 -6.46
N ALA A 14 -17.06 10.52 -7.70
CA ALA A 14 -16.07 9.53 -8.13
C ALA A 14 -14.64 10.09 -8.16
N LEU A 15 -14.29 10.99 -7.24
CA LEU A 15 -12.88 11.22 -6.93
C LEU A 15 -12.46 10.03 -6.05
N PRO A 16 -11.62 9.10 -6.53
CA PRO A 16 -10.99 8.17 -5.62
C PRO A 16 -10.24 9.05 -4.65
N ALA A 17 -10.71 9.14 -3.40
CA ALA A 17 -9.94 9.72 -2.32
C ALA A 17 -8.57 9.07 -2.44
N ALA A 18 -7.58 9.85 -2.87
CA ALA A 18 -6.20 9.41 -2.90
C ALA A 18 -5.88 9.16 -1.45
N ALA A 19 -6.13 7.92 -0.99
CA ALA A 19 -6.00 7.53 0.38
C ALA A 19 -4.57 7.87 0.75
N ASN A 20 -4.43 8.92 1.56
CA ASN A 20 -3.17 9.45 1.98
C ASN A 20 -2.50 8.27 2.69
N GLN A 21 -1.47 7.69 2.09
CA GLN A 21 -0.86 6.47 2.60
C GLN A 21 0.12 6.74 3.74
N THR A 22 0.30 8.01 4.10
CA THR A 22 1.05 8.50 5.25
C THR A 22 0.75 7.69 6.53
N PRO A 23 -0.51 7.56 7.00
CA PRO A 23 -0.84 6.72 8.15
C PRO A 23 -0.39 5.27 8.00
N MET A 24 -0.45 4.70 6.79
CA MET A 24 -0.08 3.30 6.56
C MET A 24 1.43 3.11 6.55
N ARG A 25 2.20 4.05 6.00
CA ARG A 25 3.67 4.02 6.02
C ARG A 25 4.19 4.20 7.44
N GLU A 26 3.64 5.14 8.19
CA GLU A 26 4.01 5.36 9.60
C GLU A 26 3.68 4.14 10.46
N HIS A 27 2.54 3.47 10.21
CA HIS A 27 2.23 2.20 10.85
C HIS A 27 3.26 1.11 10.51
N LEU A 28 3.64 0.96 9.24
CA LEU A 28 4.66 -0.02 8.85
C LEU A 28 6.03 0.27 9.45
N LYS A 29 6.42 1.53 9.64
CA LYS A 29 7.68 1.90 10.32
C LYS A 29 7.72 1.42 11.77
N GLN A 30 6.58 1.37 12.44
CA GLN A 30 6.47 0.87 13.81
C GLN A 30 6.42 -0.66 13.86
N GLU A 31 5.73 -1.29 12.91
CA GLU A 31 5.52 -2.74 12.89
C GLU A 31 6.72 -3.52 12.35
N LEU A 32 7.32 -3.10 11.22
CA LEU A 32 8.40 -3.85 10.55
C LEU A 32 9.59 -4.22 11.46
N PRO A 33 10.06 -3.35 12.37
CA PRO A 33 11.07 -3.72 13.36
C PRO A 33 10.67 -4.92 14.24
N ILE A 34 9.41 -5.02 14.65
CA ILE A 34 8.86 -6.12 15.47
C ILE A 34 8.95 -7.46 14.71
N TRP A 35 8.84 -7.40 13.38
CA TRP A 35 8.93 -8.55 12.49
C TRP A 35 10.35 -8.92 12.07
N GLY A 36 11.36 -8.14 12.48
CA GLY A 36 12.78 -8.36 12.14
C GLY A 36 13.24 -7.60 10.90
N PHE A 37 12.48 -6.59 10.45
CA PHE A 37 12.74 -5.79 9.25
C PHE A 37 13.05 -4.32 9.60
N GLY A 38 13.78 -4.09 10.70
CA GLY A 38 14.07 -2.73 11.18
C GLY A 38 14.98 -1.91 10.25
N ASP A 39 15.82 -2.58 9.46
CA ASP A 39 16.73 -1.93 8.50
C ASP A 39 16.05 -1.52 7.18
N VAL A 40 14.76 -1.81 7.03
CA VAL A 40 14.02 -1.57 5.80
C VAL A 40 13.52 -0.14 5.76
N ASP A 41 14.00 0.62 4.79
CA ASP A 41 13.49 1.95 4.51
C ASP A 41 12.09 1.87 3.90
N VAL A 42 11.06 2.06 4.72
CA VAL A 42 9.65 2.12 4.28
C VAL A 42 9.44 3.25 3.27
N ASP A 43 10.25 4.31 3.33
CA ASP A 43 10.11 5.43 2.42
C ASP A 43 10.59 5.12 0.99
N SER A 44 11.45 4.12 0.84
CA SER A 44 11.85 3.56 -0.46
C SER A 44 10.80 2.63 -1.08
N LEU A 45 9.80 2.17 -0.31
CA LEU A 45 8.82 1.20 -0.79
C LEU A 45 7.75 1.84 -1.69
N THR A 46 7.41 1.12 -2.75
CA THR A 46 6.32 1.51 -3.65
C THR A 46 4.96 1.44 -2.95
N ARG A 47 4.01 2.22 -3.48
CA ARG A 47 2.62 2.25 -3.02
C ARG A 47 1.99 0.85 -2.92
N ALA A 48 2.25 0.00 -3.91
CA ALA A 48 1.73 -1.37 -3.96
C ALA A 48 2.34 -2.27 -2.88
N GLN A 49 3.64 -2.11 -2.60
CA GLN A 49 4.34 -2.88 -1.58
C GLN A 49 3.83 -2.53 -0.17
N VAL A 50 3.65 -1.24 0.13
CA VAL A 50 3.09 -0.81 1.42
C VAL A 50 1.69 -1.40 1.63
N VAL A 51 0.83 -1.36 0.61
CA VAL A 51 -0.51 -1.99 0.69
C VAL A 51 -0.41 -3.49 0.90
N HIS A 52 0.48 -4.17 0.18
CA HIS A 52 0.63 -5.62 0.27
C HIS A 52 1.15 -6.04 1.64
N ILE A 53 2.19 -5.37 2.17
CA ILE A 53 2.73 -5.63 3.51
C ILE A 53 1.65 -5.38 4.56
N ASN A 54 0.92 -4.27 4.47
CA ASN A 54 -0.18 -3.98 5.38
C ASN A 54 -1.26 -5.07 5.34
N HIS A 55 -1.62 -5.56 4.16
CA HIS A 55 -2.56 -6.67 4.02
C HIS A 55 -2.02 -7.98 4.61
N LEU A 56 -0.72 -8.26 4.46
CA LEU A 56 -0.09 -9.45 5.05
C LEU A 56 -0.10 -9.41 6.59
N LEU A 57 0.16 -8.24 7.18
CA LEU A 57 0.13 -8.04 8.63
C LEU A 57 -1.27 -8.29 9.23
N HIS A 58 -2.32 -7.91 8.51
CA HIS A 58 -3.71 -8.11 8.94
C HIS A 58 -4.33 -9.43 8.44
N SER A 59 -3.55 -10.28 7.78
CA SER A 59 -4.04 -11.56 7.27
C SER A 59 -4.06 -12.63 8.37
N ASN A 60 -4.98 -13.60 8.26
CA ASN A 60 -5.06 -14.73 9.19
C ASN A 60 -3.99 -15.82 8.93
N LYS A 61 -2.80 -15.42 8.45
CA LYS A 61 -1.68 -16.31 8.15
C LYS A 61 -0.85 -16.54 9.41
N SER A 62 -0.08 -17.63 9.44
CA SER A 62 0.82 -17.85 10.57
C SER A 62 1.94 -16.81 10.58
N PRO A 63 2.48 -16.42 11.75
CA PRO A 63 3.56 -15.43 11.84
C PRO A 63 4.76 -15.76 10.96
N SER A 64 5.13 -17.03 10.84
CA SER A 64 6.21 -17.49 9.96
C SER A 64 5.92 -17.24 8.48
N GLN A 65 4.66 -17.44 8.05
CA GLN A 65 4.23 -17.14 6.69
C GLN A 65 4.19 -15.64 6.43
N ILE A 66 3.73 -14.84 7.40
CA ILE A 66 3.73 -13.37 7.31
C ILE A 66 5.17 -12.88 7.12
N ARG A 67 6.10 -13.30 7.97
CA ARG A 67 7.51 -12.92 7.87
C ARG A 67 8.13 -13.33 6.52
N GLY A 68 7.91 -14.57 6.08
CA GLY A 68 8.41 -15.05 4.79
C GLY A 68 7.87 -14.25 3.60
N ASN A 69 6.56 -13.93 3.61
CA ASN A 69 5.93 -13.15 2.55
C ASN A 69 6.38 -11.69 2.56
N ILE A 70 6.54 -11.07 3.73
CA ILE A 70 7.11 -9.72 3.85
C ILE A 70 8.54 -9.72 3.28
N GLY A 71 9.37 -10.70 3.66
CA GLY A 71 10.71 -10.86 3.11
C GLY A 71 10.74 -11.00 1.60
N ALA A 72 9.81 -11.76 1.01
CA ALA A 72 9.69 -11.87 -0.45
C ALA A 72 9.29 -10.55 -1.13
N VAL A 73 8.31 -9.82 -0.56
CA VAL A 73 7.88 -8.52 -1.08
C VAL A 73 9.04 -7.52 -1.03
N LEU A 74 9.78 -7.48 0.07
CA LEU A 74 10.93 -6.61 0.27
C LEU A 74 12.15 -7.01 -0.58
N GLY A 75 12.40 -8.31 -0.76
CA GLY A 75 13.44 -8.82 -1.66
C GLY A 75 13.16 -8.42 -3.11
N ASN A 76 11.90 -8.50 -3.55
CA ASN A 76 11.47 -7.96 -4.83
C ASN A 76 11.64 -6.44 -4.91
N SER A 77 11.42 -5.69 -3.82
CA SER A 77 11.73 -4.25 -3.76
C SER A 77 13.21 -3.99 -3.99
N MET A 78 14.09 -4.70 -3.29
CA MET A 78 15.54 -4.51 -3.39
C MET A 78 16.05 -4.84 -4.80
N ILE A 79 15.56 -5.93 -5.39
CA ILE A 79 15.89 -6.29 -6.78
C ILE A 79 15.35 -5.23 -7.76
N ASN A 80 14.12 -4.74 -7.57
CA ASN A 80 13.60 -3.65 -8.39
C ASN A 80 14.32 -2.32 -8.15
N THR A 81 14.85 -2.04 -6.96
CA THR A 81 15.61 -0.80 -6.73
C THR A 81 17.01 -0.88 -7.33
N LEU A 82 17.66 -2.06 -7.26
CA LEU A 82 19.01 -2.28 -7.79
C LEU A 82 19.03 -2.53 -9.30
N PHE A 83 17.96 -3.10 -9.86
CA PHE A 83 17.87 -3.53 -11.26
C PHE A 83 16.66 -2.94 -12.01
N GLY A 84 15.85 -2.09 -11.38
CA GLY A 84 14.63 -1.51 -11.95
C GLY A 84 14.90 -0.40 -12.93
N ARG A 85 14.94 -0.84 -14.18
CA ARG A 85 14.71 -0.11 -15.42
C ARG A 85 13.28 0.49 -15.42
N ARG A 86 13.21 1.82 -15.53
CA ARG A 86 12.10 2.73 -15.95
C ARG A 86 10.66 2.41 -15.53
#